data_AF-A0AAU5IPV6-F1
#
_entry.id   AF-A0AAU5IPV6-F1
#
_cell.length_a   1.000
_cell.length_b   1.000
_cell.length_c   1.000
_cell.angle_alpha   90.00
_cell.angle_beta   90.00
_cell.angle_gamma   90.00
#
_symmetry.space_group_name_H-M   'P 1'
#
loop_
_entity.id
_entity.type
_entity.pdbx_description
1 polymer ?
#
loop_
_entity_poly.entity_id
_entity_poly.type
_entity_poly.pdbx_seq_one_letter_code
_entity_poly.pdbx_strand_id
1 'polypeptide(L)'
;MTQLELPPAPLHEIDLVEVPRLQSPAPRHRVAGRVSLSTAVAHPLTAQEAAAGEAEWLSFLTAEASYSDYLLLSLTCAFRPPANGDPFTDAAVGVLLESPDEPADRQPIAWSISPKKRSHPVERATTIALSAKLAIVESSLELTPGQGREDLCVIGMGERDSDPEWRIRPTSRHPLIGDEAFTVIVKAVAGAPVQARVTVAATIRHRRFGLIPYRADLPAALRTIDLRRQTDQ
;
A
#
# COMPACT_ATOMS: atom_id res chain seq x y z
N MET A 1 -5.08 -22.25 0.14
CA MET A 1 -5.49 -20.86 -0.15
C MET A 1 -6.64 -20.52 0.78
N THR A 2 -6.43 -19.55 1.66
CA THR A 2 -7.44 -19.09 2.61
C THR A 2 -8.05 -17.80 2.07
N GLN A 3 -9.37 -17.66 2.14
CA GLN A 3 -10.04 -16.41 1.79
C GLN A 3 -10.34 -15.64 3.07
N LEU A 4 -9.89 -14.39 3.12
CA LEU A 4 -10.23 -13.44 4.16
C LEU A 4 -11.23 -12.45 3.56
N GLU A 5 -12.41 -12.40 4.17
CA GLU A 5 -13.41 -11.39 3.87
C GLU A 5 -13.11 -10.16 4.71
N LEU A 6 -12.81 -9.05 4.05
CA LEU A 6 -12.52 -7.79 4.74
C LEU A 6 -13.78 -6.93 4.80
N PRO A 7 -13.99 -6.19 5.91
CA PRO A 7 -15.07 -5.23 5.96
C PRO A 7 -14.92 -4.18 4.84
N PRO A 8 -16.04 -3.69 4.28
CA PRO A 8 -15.99 -2.63 3.31
C PRO A 8 -15.40 -1.36 3.94
N ALA A 9 -14.33 -0.83 3.35
CA ALA A 9 -13.73 0.42 3.78
C ALA A 9 -14.28 1.60 2.97
N PRO A 10 -14.80 2.65 3.63
CA PRO A 10 -15.27 3.85 2.93
C PRO A 10 -14.07 4.59 2.30
N LEU A 11 -14.27 5.12 1.09
CA LEU A 11 -13.33 6.00 0.41
C LEU A 11 -13.56 7.45 0.82
N HIS A 12 -12.49 8.15 1.17
CA HIS A 12 -12.49 9.56 1.52
C HIS A 12 -11.73 10.34 0.47
N GLU A 13 -12.32 11.43 -0.01
CA GLU A 13 -11.60 12.34 -0.90
C GLU A 13 -10.41 12.98 -0.16
N ILE A 14 -9.25 13.01 -0.83
CA ILE A 14 -8.04 13.62 -0.30
C ILE A 14 -7.52 14.67 -1.27
N ASP A 15 -7.04 15.76 -0.69
CA ASP A 15 -6.49 16.87 -1.45
C ASP A 15 -5.01 16.64 -1.75
N LEU A 16 -4.61 16.85 -3.00
CA LEU A 16 -3.21 16.88 -3.40
C LEU A 16 -2.68 18.31 -3.31
N VAL A 17 -1.60 18.51 -2.56
CA VAL A 17 -0.97 19.82 -2.36
C VAL A 17 0.42 19.81 -2.99
N GLU A 18 0.75 20.85 -3.75
CA GLU A 18 2.05 20.96 -4.42
C GLU A 18 3.20 20.87 -3.40
N VAL A 19 4.20 20.03 -3.71
CA VAL A 19 5.40 19.91 -2.87
C VAL A 19 6.24 21.18 -3.03
N PRO A 20 6.60 21.88 -1.93
CA PRO A 20 7.42 23.07 -2.02
C PRO A 20 8.74 22.79 -2.73
N ARG A 21 9.08 23.60 -3.72
CA ARG A 21 10.40 23.56 -4.37
C ARG A 21 11.35 24.48 -3.61
N LEU A 22 12.60 24.03 -3.43
CA LEU A 22 13.67 24.91 -2.96
C LEU A 22 13.67 26.17 -3.84
N GLN A 23 13.58 27.35 -3.23
CA GLN A 23 13.57 28.70 -3.84
C GLN A 23 12.23 29.26 -4.38
N SER A 24 11.10 28.58 -4.21
CA SER A 24 9.79 29.13 -4.63
C SER A 24 8.82 29.32 -3.44
N PRO A 25 8.43 30.56 -3.09
CA PRO A 25 7.34 30.84 -2.17
C PRO A 25 5.96 30.75 -2.84
N ALA A 26 5.87 30.13 -4.03
CA ALA A 26 4.67 30.09 -4.85
C ALA A 26 3.45 29.54 -4.08
N PRO A 27 2.23 30.00 -4.40
CA PRO A 27 1.02 29.54 -3.74
C PRO A 27 0.91 28.01 -3.82
N ARG A 28 0.58 27.39 -2.69
CA ARG A 28 0.32 25.94 -2.61
C ARG A 28 -0.92 25.63 -3.44
N HIS A 29 -0.72 25.18 -4.67
CA HIS A 29 -1.83 24.73 -5.48
C HIS A 29 -2.42 23.46 -4.86
N ARG A 30 -3.74 23.44 -4.70
CA ARG A 30 -4.51 22.32 -4.16
C ARG A 30 -5.34 21.72 -5.28
N VAL A 31 -5.27 20.41 -5.42
CA VAL A 31 -6.05 19.64 -6.39
C VAL A 31 -6.97 18.71 -5.60
N ALA A 32 -8.26 19.07 -5.58
CA ALA A 32 -9.34 18.28 -4.97
C ALA A 32 -10.02 17.36 -6.01
N GLY A 33 -10.81 16.39 -5.55
CA GLY A 33 -11.67 15.54 -6.38
C GLY A 33 -10.94 14.52 -7.27
N ARG A 34 -9.62 14.39 -7.11
CA ARG A 34 -8.77 13.62 -8.02
C ARG A 34 -8.25 12.32 -7.42
N VAL A 35 -8.17 12.24 -6.11
CA VAL A 35 -7.74 11.06 -5.38
C VAL A 35 -8.67 10.83 -4.19
N SER A 36 -8.99 9.57 -3.93
CA SER A 36 -9.61 9.15 -2.67
C SER A 36 -8.81 8.02 -2.06
N LEU A 37 -8.76 7.96 -0.74
CA LEU A 37 -8.09 6.90 0.02
C LEU A 37 -9.10 6.25 0.97
N SER A 38 -9.09 4.93 1.06
CA SER A 38 -9.96 4.23 1.99
C SER A 38 -9.54 4.44 3.44
N THR A 39 -10.48 4.28 4.38
CA THR A 39 -10.07 3.90 5.75
C THR A 39 -9.24 2.62 5.66
N ALA A 40 -8.18 2.53 6.46
CA ALA A 40 -7.38 1.32 6.53
C ALA A 40 -8.15 0.17 7.16
N VAL A 41 -8.02 -1.02 6.58
CA VAL A 41 -8.49 -2.25 7.22
C VAL A 41 -7.28 -2.93 7.85
N ALA A 42 -7.28 -3.03 9.18
CA ALA A 42 -6.29 -3.78 9.94
C ALA A 42 -6.93 -5.05 10.50
N HIS A 43 -6.28 -6.20 10.33
CA HIS A 43 -6.77 -7.50 10.83
C HIS A 43 -5.61 -8.33 11.40
N PRO A 44 -5.59 -8.62 12.71
CA PRO A 44 -4.64 -9.57 13.28
C PRO A 44 -4.84 -10.96 12.68
N LEU A 45 -3.77 -11.57 12.19
CA LEU A 45 -3.81 -12.89 11.59
C LEU A 45 -3.54 -13.96 12.64
N THR A 46 -4.43 -14.94 12.71
CA THR A 46 -4.14 -16.21 13.38
C THR A 46 -3.08 -17.00 12.59
N ALA A 47 -2.37 -17.91 13.25
CA ALA A 47 -1.44 -18.81 12.57
C ALA A 47 -2.12 -19.63 11.46
N GLN A 48 -3.39 -19.99 11.63
CA GLN A 48 -4.18 -20.71 10.64
C GLN A 48 -4.46 -19.86 9.40
N GLU A 49 -4.88 -18.60 9.59
CA GLU A 49 -5.09 -17.67 8.48
C GLU A 49 -3.78 -17.41 7.76
N ALA A 50 -2.73 -17.03 8.51
CA ALA A 50 -1.39 -16.78 7.98
C ALA A 50 -0.77 -18.00 7.28
N ALA A 51 -1.05 -19.23 7.70
CA ALA A 51 -0.55 -20.43 7.01
C ALA A 51 -1.19 -20.67 5.64
N ALA A 52 -2.30 -19.99 5.32
CA ALA A 52 -2.99 -20.11 4.03
C ALA A 52 -3.36 -21.55 3.61
N GLY A 53 -3.50 -22.47 4.57
CA GLY A 53 -3.81 -23.89 4.35
C GLY A 53 -2.60 -24.81 4.18
N GLU A 54 -1.37 -24.34 4.42
CA GLU A 54 -0.15 -25.13 4.30
C GLU A 54 0.36 -25.60 5.68
N ALA A 55 0.38 -26.92 5.91
CA ALA A 55 0.61 -27.52 7.23
C ALA A 55 2.02 -27.29 7.81
N GLU A 56 3.04 -27.25 6.95
CA GLU A 56 4.42 -26.96 7.35
C GLU A 56 4.52 -25.53 7.91
N TRP A 57 3.87 -24.57 7.26
CA TRP A 57 3.84 -23.18 7.72
C TRP A 57 3.00 -22.99 8.98
N LEU A 58 1.90 -23.71 9.12
CA LEU A 58 1.10 -23.67 10.34
C LEU A 58 1.97 -24.03 11.56
N SER A 59 2.79 -25.06 11.43
CA SER A 59 3.69 -25.51 12.51
C SER A 59 4.72 -24.43 12.85
N PHE A 60 5.34 -23.81 11.84
CA PHE A 60 6.29 -22.72 12.02
C PHE A 60 5.64 -21.49 12.68
N LEU A 61 4.51 -21.01 12.15
CA LEU A 61 3.79 -19.85 12.66
C LEU A 61 3.28 -20.06 14.08
N THR A 62 2.85 -21.28 14.42
CA THR A 62 2.45 -21.63 15.79
C THR A 62 3.64 -21.58 16.75
N ALA A 63 4.82 -22.03 16.34
CA ALA A 63 6.03 -21.94 17.16
C ALA A 63 6.50 -20.49 17.34
N GLU A 64 6.38 -19.66 16.30
CA GLU A 64 6.77 -18.25 16.31
C GLU A 64 5.79 -17.33 17.06
N ALA A 65 4.57 -17.79 17.33
CA ALA A 65 3.49 -16.95 17.88
C ALA A 65 3.81 -16.30 19.24
N SER A 66 4.76 -16.86 19.99
CA SER A 66 5.23 -16.26 21.25
C SER A 66 6.21 -15.09 21.05
N TYR A 67 6.79 -14.96 19.86
CA TYR A 67 7.81 -13.96 19.52
C TYR A 67 7.30 -12.93 18.51
N SER A 68 6.39 -13.33 17.62
CA SER A 68 5.95 -12.53 16.49
C SER A 68 4.44 -12.52 16.32
N ASP A 69 3.89 -11.33 16.11
CA ASP A 69 2.52 -11.14 15.64
C ASP A 69 2.52 -10.84 14.14
N TYR A 70 1.50 -11.35 13.45
CA TYR A 70 1.26 -11.07 12.03
C TYR A 70 -0.03 -10.27 11.88
N LEU A 71 0.03 -9.13 11.20
CA LEU A 71 -1.09 -8.23 11.01
C LEU A 71 -1.29 -7.98 9.51
N LEU A 72 -2.52 -8.04 9.03
CA LEU A 72 -2.88 -7.62 7.69
C LEU A 72 -3.24 -6.13 7.71
N LEU A 73 -2.66 -5.35 6.81
CA LEU A 73 -3.07 -3.98 6.49
C LEU A 73 -3.53 -3.93 5.05
N SER A 74 -4.73 -3.43 4.80
CA SER A 74 -5.26 -3.19 3.45
C SER A 74 -5.72 -1.75 3.27
N LEU A 75 -5.36 -1.16 2.12
CA LEU A 75 -5.67 0.20 1.70
C LEU A 75 -6.19 0.17 0.26
N THR A 76 -7.10 1.06 -0.09
CA THR A 76 -7.51 1.28 -1.49
C THR A 76 -7.32 2.74 -1.85
N CYS A 77 -6.54 3.02 -2.90
CA CYS A 77 -6.40 4.35 -3.47
C CYS A 77 -7.14 4.43 -4.80
N ALA A 78 -7.95 5.47 -4.94
CA ALA A 78 -8.86 5.65 -6.05
C ALA A 78 -8.50 6.92 -6.81
N PHE A 79 -8.22 6.80 -8.11
CA PHE A 79 -7.79 7.89 -8.98
C PHE A 79 -8.91 8.27 -9.93
N ARG A 80 -9.24 9.55 -9.99
CA ARG A 80 -10.36 10.08 -10.78
C ARG A 80 -9.86 10.84 -12.01
N PRO A 81 -10.63 10.80 -13.12
CA PRO A 81 -10.28 11.51 -14.33
C PRO A 81 -10.13 13.02 -14.07
N PRO A 82 -9.20 13.70 -14.77
CA PRO A 82 -9.07 15.15 -14.68
C PRO A 82 -10.26 15.86 -15.34
N ALA A 83 -10.90 16.80 -14.63
CA ALA A 83 -11.89 17.70 -15.24
C ALA A 83 -11.27 18.64 -16.30
N ASN A 84 -10.00 19.01 -16.11
CA ASN A 84 -9.27 19.96 -16.95
C ASN A 84 -8.35 19.30 -18.00
N GLY A 85 -8.34 17.96 -18.07
CA GLY A 85 -7.47 17.20 -18.96
C GLY A 85 -6.01 17.01 -18.54
N ASP A 86 -5.58 17.51 -17.38
CA ASP A 86 -4.20 17.34 -16.88
C ASP A 86 -4.00 15.92 -16.26
N PRO A 87 -3.30 14.99 -16.93
CA PRO A 87 -3.20 13.61 -16.47
C PRO A 87 -2.18 13.44 -15.34
N PHE A 88 -2.37 12.38 -14.55
CA PHE A 88 -1.30 11.87 -13.69
C PHE A 88 -0.22 11.20 -14.55
N THR A 89 1.06 11.46 -14.24
CA THR A 89 2.20 10.78 -14.88
C THR A 89 2.81 9.69 -14.02
N ASP A 90 2.58 9.77 -12.71
CA ASP A 90 2.93 8.78 -11.72
C ASP A 90 2.12 9.06 -10.46
N ALA A 91 1.91 8.01 -9.67
CA ALA A 91 1.39 8.10 -8.32
C ALA A 91 2.11 7.11 -7.42
N ALA A 92 1.92 7.31 -6.13
CA ALA A 92 2.50 6.42 -5.15
C ALA A 92 1.75 6.39 -3.84
N VAL A 93 1.83 5.22 -3.23
CA VAL A 93 1.34 4.96 -1.87
C VAL A 93 2.50 4.36 -1.10
N GLY A 94 2.93 5.05 -0.05
CA GLY A 94 3.95 4.58 0.87
C GLY A 94 3.36 4.35 2.24
N VAL A 95 3.85 3.33 2.94
CA VAL A 95 3.52 3.05 4.33
C VAL A 95 4.82 2.96 5.11
N LEU A 96 4.92 3.73 6.19
CA LEU A 96 5.99 3.59 7.17
C LEU A 96 5.46 2.84 8.38
N LEU A 97 6.04 1.69 8.68
CA LEU A 97 5.71 0.81 9.78
C LEU A 97 6.64 1.14 10.95
N GLU A 98 6.05 1.41 12.11
CA GLU A 98 6.79 1.79 13.31
C GLU A 98 6.21 1.12 14.55
N SER A 99 7.07 0.63 15.42
CA SER A 99 6.76 0.35 16.82
C SER A 99 7.38 1.49 17.63
N PRO A 100 6.57 2.44 18.15
CA PRO A 100 7.09 3.51 18.98
C PRO A 100 7.88 2.94 20.15
N ASP A 101 8.98 3.61 20.50
CA ASP A 101 9.86 3.26 21.62
C ASP A 101 10.65 1.94 21.49
N GLU A 102 10.50 1.21 20.38
CA GLU A 102 11.32 0.03 20.06
C GLU A 102 12.59 0.42 19.28
N PRO A 103 13.72 -0.29 19.48
CA PRO A 103 14.93 -0.09 18.69
C PRO A 103 14.75 -0.52 17.23
N ALA A 104 15.66 -0.09 16.36
CA ALA A 104 15.58 -0.29 14.91
C ALA A 104 15.44 -1.77 14.48
N ASP A 105 16.06 -2.70 15.21
CA ASP A 105 16.01 -4.14 14.94
C ASP A 105 14.71 -4.82 15.40
N ARG A 106 13.86 -4.10 16.14
CA ARG A 106 12.54 -4.54 16.59
C ARG A 106 11.39 -3.79 15.91
N GLN A 107 11.71 -2.96 14.91
CA GLN A 107 10.71 -2.29 14.10
C GLN A 107 9.91 -3.30 13.27
N PRO A 108 8.62 -3.05 13.05
CA PRO A 108 7.76 -3.93 12.29
C PRO A 108 8.12 -3.86 10.81
N ILE A 109 8.14 -5.01 10.15
CA ILE A 109 8.51 -5.10 8.74
C ILE A 109 7.34 -5.55 7.88
N ALA A 110 7.34 -5.12 6.63
CA ALA A 110 6.46 -5.59 5.57
C ALA A 110 6.88 -7.00 5.15
N TRP A 111 6.49 -7.98 5.94
CA TRP A 111 6.81 -9.38 5.71
C TRP A 111 6.42 -9.85 4.31
N SER A 112 5.32 -9.31 3.78
CA SER A 112 4.86 -9.50 2.41
C SER A 112 4.05 -8.30 1.95
N ILE A 113 4.09 -8.01 0.64
CA ILE A 113 3.34 -6.92 0.01
C ILE A 113 2.60 -7.40 -1.24
N SER A 114 1.47 -6.77 -1.52
CA SER A 114 0.68 -7.01 -2.72
C SER A 114 0.06 -5.71 -3.24
N PRO A 115 0.08 -5.45 -4.55
CA PRO A 115 0.77 -6.24 -5.58
C PRO A 115 2.30 -6.01 -5.56
N LYS A 116 3.11 -7.04 -5.89
CA LYS A 116 4.56 -6.86 -6.14
C LYS A 116 4.83 -6.24 -7.50
N LYS A 117 4.17 -6.75 -8.54
CA LYS A 117 4.19 -6.20 -9.90
C LYS A 117 2.85 -6.46 -10.57
N ARG A 118 2.36 -5.49 -11.33
CA ARG A 118 1.14 -5.61 -12.13
C ARG A 118 1.26 -4.79 -13.40
N SER A 119 0.93 -5.41 -14.53
CA SER A 119 0.98 -4.79 -15.87
C SER A 119 -0.39 -4.29 -16.37
N HIS A 120 -1.50 -4.75 -15.76
CA HIS A 120 -2.86 -4.40 -16.18
C HIS A 120 -3.75 -4.04 -14.99
N PRO A 121 -4.66 -3.05 -15.10
CA PRO A 121 -5.67 -2.78 -14.08
C PRO A 121 -6.55 -4.02 -13.85
N VAL A 122 -7.02 -4.21 -12.62
CA VAL A 122 -7.95 -5.30 -12.25
C VAL A 122 -9.20 -4.71 -11.61
N GLU A 123 -10.32 -5.42 -11.71
CA GLU A 123 -11.55 -5.04 -11.02
C GLU A 123 -11.39 -5.14 -9.49
N ARG A 124 -12.18 -4.34 -8.78
CA ARG A 124 -12.16 -4.25 -7.31
C ARG A 124 -12.53 -5.60 -6.70
N ALA A 125 -11.59 -6.21 -5.97
CA ALA A 125 -11.84 -7.42 -5.19
C ALA A 125 -12.32 -7.07 -3.78
N THR A 126 -13.39 -7.73 -3.32
CA THR A 126 -13.88 -7.65 -1.93
C THR A 126 -13.34 -8.77 -1.04
N THR A 127 -12.68 -9.75 -1.63
CA THR A 127 -12.09 -10.91 -0.94
C THR A 127 -10.59 -10.91 -1.17
N ILE A 128 -9.81 -11.02 -0.09
CA ILE A 128 -8.37 -11.23 -0.18
C ILE A 128 -8.10 -12.72 -0.12
N ALA A 129 -7.49 -13.23 -1.18
CA ALA A 129 -6.95 -14.58 -1.18
C ALA A 129 -5.57 -14.59 -0.52
N LEU A 130 -5.47 -15.09 0.71
CA LEU A 130 -4.19 -15.44 1.28
C LEU A 130 -3.68 -16.72 0.60
N SER A 131 -2.56 -16.59 -0.10
CA SER A 131 -1.76 -17.72 -0.58
C SER A 131 -0.47 -17.75 0.22
N ALA A 132 0.26 -18.88 0.28
CA ALA A 132 1.59 -18.87 0.89
C ALA A 132 2.51 -17.82 0.27
N LYS A 133 2.34 -17.48 -1.01
CA LYS A 133 3.09 -16.37 -1.66
C LYS A 133 2.82 -14.99 -1.04
N LEU A 134 1.62 -14.77 -0.49
CA LEU A 134 1.28 -13.55 0.24
C LEU A 134 1.53 -13.68 1.73
N ALA A 135 1.47 -14.89 2.29
CA ALA A 135 1.76 -15.15 3.68
C ALA A 135 3.27 -15.16 3.97
N ILE A 136 4.05 -16.02 3.32
CA ILE A 136 5.49 -16.16 3.49
C ILE A 136 6.07 -16.88 2.24
N VAL A 137 6.63 -16.17 1.24
CA VAL A 137 7.57 -16.79 0.27
C VAL A 137 8.67 -15.80 -0.11
N GLU A 138 9.92 -16.20 0.17
CA GLU A 138 11.13 -15.72 -0.52
C GLU A 138 10.90 -15.84 -2.03
N SER A 139 10.71 -14.72 -2.72
CA SER A 139 10.49 -14.74 -4.16
C SER A 139 11.78 -15.14 -4.86
N SER A 140 11.82 -16.37 -5.38
CA SER A 140 12.72 -16.74 -6.48
C SER A 140 12.37 -15.86 -7.69
N LEU A 141 13.35 -15.05 -8.10
CA LEU A 141 13.31 -14.23 -9.29
C LEU A 141 13.74 -15.08 -10.49
N GLU A 142 12.78 -15.60 -11.25
CA GLU A 142 13.05 -16.00 -12.63
C GLU A 142 12.69 -14.83 -13.57
N LEU A 143 13.71 -14.04 -13.89
CA LEU A 143 13.68 -13.10 -15.02
C LEU A 143 14.11 -13.88 -16.27
N THR A 144 13.15 -14.31 -17.08
CA THR A 144 13.44 -14.68 -18.46
C THR A 144 13.51 -13.40 -19.28
N PRO A 145 14.67 -13.00 -19.83
CA PRO A 145 14.75 -11.79 -20.66
C PRO A 145 14.09 -12.08 -22.01
N GLY A 146 12.81 -11.74 -22.12
CA GLY A 146 12.07 -11.71 -23.38
C GLY A 146 12.06 -10.30 -23.96
N GLN A 147 12.51 -10.15 -25.21
CA GLN A 147 12.53 -8.89 -25.94
C GLN A 147 11.11 -8.31 -26.10
N GLY A 148 10.76 -7.35 -25.23
CA GLY A 148 9.53 -6.57 -25.32
C GLY A 148 9.45 -5.64 -24.11
N ARG A 149 9.44 -4.33 -24.34
CA ARG A 149 9.38 -3.31 -23.28
C ARG A 149 8.03 -3.42 -22.55
N GLU A 150 8.00 -4.08 -21.40
CA GLU A 150 6.81 -4.16 -20.56
C GLU A 150 6.50 -2.78 -19.96
N ASP A 151 5.38 -2.17 -20.35
CA ASP A 151 4.85 -0.95 -19.74
C ASP A 151 4.24 -1.32 -18.36
N LEU A 152 5.04 -1.27 -17.30
CA LEU A 152 4.60 -1.64 -15.93
C LEU A 152 3.61 -0.61 -15.34
N CYS A 153 2.53 -1.08 -14.68
CA CYS A 153 1.42 -0.25 -14.20
C CYS A 153 1.40 -0.09 -12.65
N VAL A 154 1.82 -1.10 -11.89
CA VAL A 154 2.09 -1.00 -10.44
C VAL A 154 3.32 -1.81 -10.07
N ILE A 155 4.20 -1.24 -9.25
CA ILE A 155 5.41 -1.89 -8.71
C ILE A 155 5.45 -1.67 -7.20
N GLY A 156 5.39 -2.75 -6.44
CA GLY A 156 5.61 -2.77 -4.99
C GLY A 156 7.08 -3.01 -4.65
N MET A 157 7.58 -2.32 -3.64
CA MET A 157 8.94 -2.37 -3.12
C MET A 157 8.92 -2.34 -1.58
N GLY A 158 10.05 -2.60 -0.93
CA GLY A 158 10.18 -2.56 0.54
C GLY A 158 9.63 -3.79 1.26
N GLU A 159 9.52 -4.93 0.56
CA GLU A 159 9.29 -6.20 1.25
C GLU A 159 10.49 -6.53 2.14
N ARG A 160 10.20 -6.94 3.37
CA ARG A 160 11.15 -7.12 4.48
C ARG A 160 11.76 -5.83 5.01
N ASP A 161 11.22 -4.68 4.63
CA ASP A 161 11.58 -3.38 5.18
C ASP A 161 10.41 -2.76 5.97
N SER A 162 10.69 -1.69 6.70
CA SER A 162 9.70 -0.93 7.47
C SER A 162 8.96 0.10 6.61
N ASP A 163 9.39 0.37 5.37
CA ASP A 163 8.86 1.43 4.51
C ASP A 163 8.32 0.93 3.14
N PRO A 164 7.43 -0.08 3.10
CA PRO A 164 6.89 -0.58 1.84
C PRO A 164 6.19 0.51 1.02
N GLU A 165 6.37 0.43 -0.30
CA GLU A 165 5.91 1.46 -1.22
C GLU A 165 5.43 0.86 -2.54
N TRP A 166 4.34 1.41 -3.08
CA TRP A 166 3.90 1.15 -4.43
C TRP A 166 4.06 2.37 -5.31
N ARG A 167 4.68 2.16 -6.47
CA ARG A 167 4.73 3.12 -7.58
C ARG A 167 3.73 2.71 -8.64
N ILE A 168 2.81 3.60 -8.96
CA ILE A 168 1.81 3.42 -10.01
C ILE A 168 2.19 4.32 -11.19
N ARG A 169 2.19 3.76 -12.40
CA ARG A 169 2.46 4.51 -13.63
C ARG A 169 1.35 4.26 -14.65
N PRO A 170 0.87 5.32 -15.34
CA PRO A 170 0.01 5.12 -16.49
C PRO A 170 0.79 4.39 -17.58
N THR A 171 0.11 3.52 -18.31
CA THR A 171 0.64 2.90 -19.53
C THR A 171 0.03 3.54 -20.76
N SER A 172 0.58 3.24 -21.94
CA SER A 172 0.05 3.72 -23.22
C SER A 172 -1.43 3.36 -23.44
N ARG A 173 -1.92 2.28 -22.81
CA ARG A 173 -3.29 1.77 -22.94
C ARG A 173 -4.17 2.05 -21.73
N HIS A 174 -3.58 2.33 -20.57
CA HIS A 174 -4.30 2.49 -19.32
C HIS A 174 -3.85 3.78 -18.62
N PRO A 175 -4.65 4.86 -18.68
CA PRO A 175 -4.40 6.02 -17.84
C PRO A 175 -4.56 5.63 -16.37
N LEU A 176 -3.98 6.42 -15.48
CA LEU A 176 -4.05 6.21 -14.04
C LEU A 176 -5.42 6.67 -13.52
N ILE A 177 -6.44 5.83 -13.75
CA ILE A 177 -7.85 6.03 -13.41
C ILE A 177 -8.39 4.70 -12.89
N GLY A 178 -9.14 4.75 -11.80
CA GLY A 178 -9.74 3.57 -11.17
C GLY A 178 -9.25 3.38 -9.74
N ASP A 179 -9.60 2.25 -9.16
CA ASP A 179 -9.32 1.92 -7.77
C ASP A 179 -8.20 0.86 -7.73
N GLU A 180 -7.18 1.07 -6.89
CA GLU A 180 -6.07 0.14 -6.70
C GLU A 180 -5.97 -0.22 -5.22
N ALA A 181 -6.02 -1.53 -4.93
CA ALA A 181 -5.91 -2.07 -3.59
C ALA A 181 -4.46 -2.49 -3.30
N PHE A 182 -3.97 -2.11 -2.12
CA PHE A 182 -2.64 -2.40 -1.61
C PHE A 182 -2.77 -3.16 -0.30
N THR A 183 -1.98 -4.20 -0.13
CA THR A 183 -2.03 -5.05 1.06
C THR A 183 -0.62 -5.34 1.55
N VAL A 184 -0.43 -5.27 2.87
CA VAL A 184 0.80 -5.64 3.57
C VAL A 184 0.45 -6.70 4.60
N ILE A 185 1.27 -7.74 4.70
CA ILE A 185 1.37 -8.52 5.94
C ILE A 185 2.56 -7.96 6.71
N VAL A 186 2.27 -7.48 7.91
CA VAL A 186 3.25 -6.90 8.83
C VAL A 186 3.66 -7.99 9.81
N LYS A 187 4.97 -8.22 9.95
CA LYS A 187 5.54 -9.00 11.06
C LYS A 187 6.03 -8.01 12.10
N ALA A 188 5.56 -8.14 13.33
CA ALA A 188 5.97 -7.33 14.46
C ALA A 188 6.33 -8.22 15.65
N VAL A 189 7.07 -7.68 16.61
CA VAL A 189 7.29 -8.35 17.90
C VAL A 189 5.94 -8.61 18.57
N ALA A 190 5.77 -9.80 19.15
CA ALA A 190 4.57 -10.17 19.89
C ALA A 190 4.25 -9.14 20.99
N GLY A 191 3.01 -8.65 21.02
CA GLY A 191 2.53 -7.65 21.98
C GLY A 191 2.97 -6.19 21.75
N ALA A 192 4.02 -5.91 20.95
CA ALA A 192 4.56 -4.55 20.78
C ALA A 192 3.64 -3.65 19.93
N PRO A 193 3.37 -2.39 20.31
CA PRO A 193 2.47 -1.51 19.56
C PRO A 193 2.95 -1.34 18.11
N VAL A 194 2.02 -1.31 17.15
CA VAL A 194 2.36 -1.20 15.72
C VAL A 194 1.55 -0.07 15.09
N GLN A 195 2.25 0.92 14.54
CA GLN A 195 1.68 2.04 13.82
C GLN A 195 2.08 1.97 12.35
N ALA A 196 1.14 2.32 11.47
CA ALA A 196 1.40 2.53 10.05
C ALA A 196 1.12 4.00 9.70
N ARG A 197 2.10 4.66 9.09
CA ARG A 197 1.98 6.02 8.57
C ARG A 197 1.87 6.02 7.06
N VAL A 198 0.72 6.45 6.54
CA VAL A 198 0.44 6.43 5.10
C VAL A 198 0.87 7.75 4.47
N THR A 199 1.47 7.66 3.28
CA THR A 199 1.72 8.79 2.39
C THR A 199 1.17 8.48 1.01
N VAL A 200 0.47 9.45 0.41
CA VAL A 200 0.09 9.38 -1.00
C VAL A 200 0.74 10.54 -1.74
N ALA A 201 1.32 10.27 -2.91
CA ALA A 201 1.92 11.29 -3.77
C ALA A 201 1.52 11.05 -5.22
N ALA A 202 1.51 12.12 -6.01
CA ALA A 202 1.27 12.02 -7.45
C ALA A 202 1.94 13.17 -8.19
N THR A 203 2.36 12.91 -9.42
CA THR A 203 2.84 13.96 -10.33
C THR A 203 1.80 14.20 -11.40
N ILE A 204 1.45 15.47 -11.60
CA ILE A 204 0.48 15.89 -12.60
C ILE A 204 1.21 16.63 -13.71
N ARG A 205 0.90 16.29 -14.97
CA ARG A 205 1.35 17.04 -16.13
C ARG A 205 0.37 18.16 -16.43
N HIS A 206 0.74 19.37 -16.07
CA HIS A 206 0.00 20.58 -16.40
C HIS A 206 0.39 21.10 -17.78
N ARG A 207 -0.62 21.44 -18.60
CA ARG A 207 -0.40 21.97 -19.95
C ARG A 207 0.55 23.17 -20.03
N ARG A 208 0.52 24.05 -19.02
CA ARG A 208 1.31 25.31 -18.99
C ARG A 208 2.55 25.27 -18.10
N PHE A 209 2.58 24.38 -17.11
CA PHE A 209 3.60 24.40 -16.05
C PHE A 209 4.48 23.14 -15.99
N GLY A 210 4.31 22.23 -16.95
CA GLY A 210 5.07 20.99 -17.01
C GLY A 210 4.65 19.99 -15.94
N LEU A 211 5.62 19.23 -15.42
CA LEU A 211 5.38 18.23 -14.37
C LEU A 211 5.48 18.88 -13.00
N ILE A 212 4.45 18.70 -12.19
CA ILE A 212 4.42 19.21 -10.81
C ILE A 212 4.15 18.04 -9.85
N PRO A 213 5.03 17.81 -8.85
CA PRO A 213 4.81 16.82 -7.81
C PRO A 213 3.87 17.35 -6.73
N TYR A 214 2.97 16.49 -6.29
CA TYR A 214 2.02 16.73 -5.22
C TYR A 214 2.13 15.65 -4.15
N ARG A 215 1.83 16.02 -2.91
CA ARG A 215 1.62 15.08 -1.79
C ARG A 215 0.22 15.29 -1.24
N ALA A 216 -0.42 14.20 -0.85
CA ALA A 216 -1.73 14.26 -0.22
C ALA A 216 -1.65 14.92 1.15
N ASP A 217 -2.60 15.82 1.42
CA ASP A 217 -2.91 16.36 2.73
C ASP A 217 -3.89 15.40 3.42
N LEU A 218 -3.34 14.40 4.13
CA LEU A 218 -4.12 13.35 4.77
C LEU A 218 -4.61 13.78 6.16
N PRO A 219 -5.93 13.64 6.44
CA PRO A 219 -6.45 13.71 7.80
C PRO A 219 -5.75 12.71 8.73
N ALA A 220 -5.65 13.02 10.02
CA ALA A 220 -4.93 12.17 10.99
C ALA A 220 -5.42 10.72 10.99
N ALA A 221 -6.74 10.51 10.85
CA ALA A 221 -7.37 9.19 10.82
C ALA A 221 -6.97 8.31 9.61
N LEU A 222 -6.57 8.93 8.48
CA LEU A 222 -6.07 8.20 7.31
C LEU A 222 -4.55 8.15 7.26
N ARG A 223 -3.90 9.09 7.94
CA ARG A 223 -2.44 9.23 7.95
C ARG A 223 -1.77 8.28 8.93
N THR A 224 -2.34 8.07 10.11
CA THR A 224 -1.72 7.24 11.16
C THR A 224 -2.72 6.19 11.61
N ILE A 225 -2.36 4.93 11.40
CA ILE A 225 -3.20 3.76 11.66
C ILE A 225 -2.55 2.98 12.80
N ASP A 226 -3.31 2.68 13.83
CA ASP A 226 -2.92 1.71 14.85
C ASP A 226 -3.36 0.32 14.38
N LEU A 227 -2.40 -0.56 14.07
CA LEU A 227 -2.69 -1.87 13.50
C LEU A 227 -3.19 -2.89 14.52
N ARG A 228 -3.10 -2.59 15.82
CA ARG A 228 -3.57 -3.46 16.90
C ARG A 228 -4.90 -3.00 17.49
N ARG A 229 -5.28 -1.74 17.26
CA ARG A 229 -6.58 -1.25 17.66
C ARG A 229 -7.64 -1.95 16.81
N GLN A 230 -8.38 -2.86 17.43
CA GLN A 230 -9.61 -3.36 16.82
C GLN A 230 -10.48 -2.15 16.50
N THR A 231 -10.91 -2.05 15.24
CA THR A 231 -11.96 -1.11 14.90
C THR A 231 -13.20 -1.72 15.54
N ASP A 232 -13.55 -1.26 16.75
CA ASP A 232 -14.82 -1.62 17.40
C ASP A 232 -15.93 -1.37 16.37
N GLN A 233 -16.61 -2.45 15.98
CA GLN A 233 -17.91 -2.38 15.33
C GLN A 233 -18.99 -2.42 16.40
#